data_AF-A0A935BZR5-F1
#
_entry.id   AF-A0A935BZR5-F1
#
_cell.length_a   1.000
_cell.length_b   1.000
_cell.length_c   1.000
_cell.angle_alpha   90.00
_cell.angle_beta   90.00
_cell.angle_gamma   90.00
#
_symmetry.space_group_name_H-M   'P 1'
#
loop_
_entity.id
_entity.type
_entity.pdbx_description
1 polymer ?
#
loop_
_entity_poly.entity_id
_entity_poly.type
_entity_poly.pdbx_seq_one_letter_code
_entity_poly.pdbx_strand_id
1 'polypeptide(L)'
;MRRVTPQPIIGNDLSASLLDRFREYSVALNQCADHRLSEFVSVTGTYTAGQNDHVIECAPSGAMTVTLPAASVMRNKRIVIKRTNNTTHTVTIQSSSGNIDGAASVTLTTAHQSREVFSDGANWWLLDTGATAPTDPYFANVQLLLHFDGTNGSTSFIDSSSAARTVSVYSGSPVLTTSNLKFGSAGGSFPGSSAAITAGTGFDFTGDFTIDCWLRYSNETTVGQVLWSMSGGTSTTYFYCVKTNNGTNSGIGVACMNTTTVNTLTYPMTAGPGITYRLSEAGLLGMSLSTVC
;
A
#
# COMPACT_ATOMS: atom_id res chain seq x y z
N MET A 1 29.81 38.71 -25.44
CA MET A 1 30.39 37.54 -24.73
C MET A 1 31.85 37.84 -24.45
N ARG A 2 32.27 37.80 -23.18
CA ARG A 2 33.64 38.12 -22.77
C ARG A 2 34.58 37.07 -23.36
N ARG A 3 35.51 37.52 -24.21
CA ARG A 3 36.50 36.67 -24.88
C ARG A 3 37.32 35.93 -23.83
N VAL A 4 37.18 34.61 -23.76
CA VAL A 4 38.07 33.75 -22.97
C VAL A 4 39.42 33.77 -23.68
N THR A 5 40.45 34.31 -23.03
CA THR A 5 41.81 34.28 -23.54
C THR A 5 42.30 32.83 -23.59
N PRO A 6 42.91 32.37 -24.70
CA PRO A 6 43.52 31.04 -24.74
C PRO A 6 44.56 30.93 -23.64
N GLN A 7 44.49 29.87 -22.83
CA GLN A 7 45.46 29.67 -21.75
C GLN A 7 46.83 29.26 -22.33
N PRO A 8 47.95 29.67 -21.70
CA PRO A 8 49.27 29.37 -22.21
C PRO A 8 49.52 27.87 -22.21
N ILE A 9 50.07 27.33 -23.29
CA ILE A 9 50.56 25.95 -23.35
C ILE A 9 51.82 25.90 -22.50
N ILE A 10 51.75 25.26 -21.34
CA ILE A 10 52.90 25.12 -20.43
C ILE A 10 53.61 23.81 -20.78
N GLY A 11 54.92 23.88 -20.99
CA GLY A 11 55.76 22.73 -21.32
C GLY A 11 55.76 21.69 -20.20
N ASN A 12 56.30 20.52 -20.48
CA ASN A 12 56.47 19.34 -19.62
C ASN A 12 57.39 19.54 -18.38
N ASP A 13 57.43 20.75 -17.82
CA ASP A 13 58.08 21.07 -16.56
C ASP A 13 57.17 20.74 -15.35
N LEU A 14 57.80 20.51 -14.19
CA LEU A 14 57.10 20.17 -12.95
C LEU A 14 56.12 21.27 -12.53
N SER A 15 56.38 22.52 -12.87
CA SER A 15 55.49 23.65 -12.56
C SER A 15 54.17 23.59 -13.33
N ALA A 16 54.19 23.18 -14.59
CA ALA A 16 53.00 22.99 -15.42
C ALA A 16 52.08 21.91 -14.87
N SER A 17 52.66 20.75 -14.56
CA SER A 17 51.91 19.61 -14.04
C SER A 17 51.36 19.87 -12.63
N LEU A 18 52.13 20.59 -11.79
CA LEU A 18 51.67 21.00 -10.47
C LEU A 18 50.52 22.02 -10.56
N LEU A 19 50.60 22.97 -11.49
CA LEU A 19 49.53 23.95 -11.70
C LEU A 19 48.25 23.29 -12.21
N ASP A 20 48.35 22.35 -13.14
CA ASP A 20 47.19 21.61 -13.66
C ASP A 20 46.53 20.80 -12.54
N ARG A 21 47.34 20.15 -11.70
CA ARG A 21 46.83 19.39 -10.55
C ARG A 21 46.14 20.27 -9.51
N PHE A 22 46.64 21.49 -9.27
CA PHE A 22 45.96 22.45 -8.39
C PHE A 22 44.65 22.97 -8.98
N ARG A 23 44.56 23.12 -10.32
CA ARG A 23 43.31 23.48 -10.98
C ARG A 23 42.27 22.38 -10.83
N GLU A 24 42.64 21.13 -11.10
CA GLU A 24 41.76 19.97 -10.91
C GLU A 24 41.25 19.88 -9.47
N TYR A 25 42.13 20.06 -8.49
CA TYR A 25 41.75 20.06 -7.07
C TYR A 25 40.77 21.19 -6.73
N SER A 26 41.04 22.40 -7.24
CA SER A 26 40.16 23.56 -7.04
C SER A 26 38.78 23.34 -7.67
N VAL A 27 38.73 22.73 -8.87
CA VAL A 27 37.48 22.38 -9.54
C VAL A 27 36.69 21.35 -8.73
N ALA A 28 37.35 20.31 -8.22
CA ALA A 28 36.71 19.28 -7.40
C ALA A 28 36.13 19.86 -6.08
N LEU A 29 36.86 20.77 -5.43
CA LEU A 29 36.36 21.48 -4.24
C LEU A 29 35.14 22.35 -4.54
N ASN A 30 35.15 23.08 -5.66
CA ASN A 30 34.01 23.89 -6.06
C ASN A 30 32.78 23.02 -6.41
N GLN A 31 32.98 21.89 -7.08
CA GLN A 31 31.92 20.91 -7.35
C GLN A 31 31.38 20.27 -6.06
N CYS A 32 32.24 20.04 -5.06
CA CYS A 32 31.85 19.61 -3.72
C CYS A 32 30.93 20.61 -3.03
N ALA A 33 31.33 21.90 -3.03
CA ALA A 33 30.54 22.97 -2.45
C ALA A 33 29.16 23.11 -3.12
N ASP A 34 29.06 22.78 -4.40
CA ASP A 34 27.81 22.77 -5.18
C ASP A 34 27.09 21.39 -5.16
N HIS A 35 27.49 20.48 -4.25
CA HIS A 35 26.89 19.15 -4.09
C HIS A 35 26.93 18.23 -5.34
N ARG A 36 27.78 18.56 -6.33
CA ARG A 36 27.86 17.87 -7.63
C ARG A 36 28.84 16.69 -7.66
N LEU A 37 29.24 16.16 -6.50
CA LEU A 37 30.20 15.04 -6.43
C LEU A 37 29.59 13.67 -6.65
N SER A 38 28.26 13.55 -6.63
CA SER A 38 27.58 12.27 -6.85
C SER A 38 27.25 12.13 -8.33
N GLU A 39 28.24 11.72 -9.12
CA GLU A 39 27.99 11.39 -10.52
C GLU A 39 27.05 10.20 -10.65
N PHE A 40 26.24 10.22 -11.71
CA PHE A 40 25.32 9.14 -12.03
C PHE A 40 25.81 8.33 -13.23
N VAL A 41 25.46 7.06 -13.24
CA VAL A 41 25.57 6.18 -14.40
C VAL A 41 24.15 5.79 -14.85
N SER A 42 23.88 5.86 -16.15
CA SER A 42 22.59 5.46 -16.73
C SER A 42 22.72 4.10 -17.41
N VAL A 43 21.81 3.18 -17.09
CA VAL A 43 21.87 1.77 -17.51
C VAL A 43 20.50 1.27 -17.99
N THR A 44 20.49 0.45 -19.05
CA THR A 44 19.26 -0.13 -19.63
C THR A 44 19.15 -1.65 -19.50
N GLY A 45 20.24 -2.31 -19.09
CA GLY A 45 20.32 -3.76 -18.85
C GLY A 45 21.16 -4.09 -17.62
N THR A 46 21.40 -5.37 -17.36
CA THR A 46 22.17 -5.85 -16.18
C THR A 46 23.50 -5.11 -16.05
N TYR A 47 23.82 -4.71 -14.83
CA TYR A 47 24.94 -3.84 -14.51
C TYR A 47 25.68 -4.32 -13.25
N THR A 48 27.00 -4.19 -13.23
CA THR A 48 27.83 -4.43 -12.04
C THR A 48 28.45 -3.11 -11.64
N ALA A 49 28.10 -2.64 -10.43
CA ALA A 49 28.56 -1.36 -9.93
C ALA A 49 30.06 -1.41 -9.58
N GLY A 50 30.76 -0.31 -9.82
CA GLY A 50 32.13 -0.06 -9.39
C GLY A 50 32.22 0.71 -8.08
N GLN A 51 33.43 0.88 -7.56
CA GLN A 51 33.67 1.60 -6.30
C GLN A 51 33.33 3.10 -6.38
N ASN A 52 33.36 3.65 -7.59
CA ASN A 52 33.10 5.06 -7.86
C ASN A 52 31.63 5.36 -8.15
N ASP A 53 30.76 4.36 -8.27
CA ASP A 53 29.34 4.63 -8.50
C ASP A 53 28.71 5.22 -7.25
N HIS A 54 27.94 6.30 -7.45
CA HIS A 54 27.18 6.98 -6.39
C HIS A 54 25.69 6.89 -6.66
N VAL A 55 25.29 7.16 -7.90
CA VAL A 55 23.90 7.08 -8.36
C VAL A 55 23.82 6.19 -9.59
N ILE A 56 22.95 5.19 -9.56
CA ILE A 56 22.71 4.27 -10.67
C ILE A 56 21.26 4.47 -11.13
N GLU A 57 21.11 5.02 -12.33
CA GLU A 57 19.84 5.26 -12.97
C GLU A 57 19.48 4.10 -13.90
N CYS A 58 18.49 3.31 -13.51
CA CYS A 58 18.04 2.14 -14.23
C CYS A 58 16.81 2.46 -15.09
N ALA A 59 16.96 2.37 -16.41
CA ALA A 59 15.89 2.42 -17.39
C ALA A 59 15.67 1.02 -18.00
N PRO A 60 15.11 0.05 -17.25
CA PRO A 60 15.00 -1.34 -17.69
C PRO A 60 14.16 -1.49 -18.97
N SER A 61 14.74 -2.13 -19.99
CA SER A 61 14.06 -2.63 -21.21
C SER A 61 13.63 -4.11 -21.09
N GLY A 62 14.01 -4.76 -20.00
CA GLY A 62 13.67 -6.12 -19.59
C GLY A 62 13.98 -6.29 -18.11
N ALA A 63 13.71 -7.47 -17.55
CA ALA A 63 14.17 -7.77 -16.18
C ALA A 63 15.70 -7.66 -16.13
N MET A 64 16.22 -6.94 -15.13
CA MET A 64 17.65 -6.67 -15.03
C MET A 64 18.15 -6.77 -13.59
N THR A 65 19.44 -7.01 -13.46
CA THR A 65 20.10 -7.09 -12.16
C THR A 65 21.17 -6.01 -12.03
N VAL A 66 21.15 -5.26 -10.92
CA VAL A 66 22.24 -4.39 -10.50
C VAL A 66 23.02 -5.12 -9.41
N THR A 67 24.27 -5.44 -9.68
CA THR A 67 25.14 -6.16 -8.74
C THR A 67 26.05 -5.17 -8.03
N LEU A 68 25.90 -5.04 -6.71
CA LEU A 68 26.78 -4.25 -5.86
C LEU A 68 28.09 -5.02 -5.62
N PRO A 69 29.24 -4.32 -5.46
CA PRO A 69 30.47 -4.95 -5.00
C PRO A 69 30.30 -5.58 -3.62
N ALA A 70 31.28 -6.41 -3.24
CA ALA A 70 31.36 -6.92 -1.88
C ALA A 70 31.32 -5.76 -0.86
N ALA A 71 30.50 -5.87 0.19
CA ALA A 71 30.39 -4.83 1.21
C ALA A 71 31.76 -4.44 1.80
N SER A 72 32.68 -5.41 1.92
CA SER A 72 34.05 -5.21 2.43
C SER A 72 34.89 -4.22 1.66
N VAL A 73 34.72 -4.09 0.33
CA VAL A 73 35.44 -3.11 -0.49
C VAL A 73 34.72 -1.77 -0.59
N MET A 74 33.52 -1.68 -0.01
CA MET A 74 32.63 -0.51 -0.09
C MET A 74 32.33 0.09 1.29
N ARG A 75 33.15 -0.17 2.32
CA ARG A 75 32.91 0.33 3.68
C ARG A 75 32.67 1.86 3.70
N ASN A 76 31.62 2.29 4.38
CA ASN A 76 31.14 3.67 4.47
C ASN A 76 30.65 4.27 3.13
N LYS A 77 30.49 3.45 2.09
CA LYS A 77 29.94 3.92 0.81
C LYS A 77 28.42 3.88 0.86
N ARG A 78 27.83 4.95 0.37
CA ARG A 78 26.42 5.04 0.02
C ARG A 78 26.24 4.96 -1.50
N ILE A 79 25.22 4.20 -1.94
CA ILE A 79 24.80 4.13 -3.34
C ILE A 79 23.28 4.31 -3.42
N VAL A 80 22.82 5.12 -4.38
CA VAL A 80 21.40 5.26 -4.73
C VAL A 80 21.15 4.52 -6.03
N ILE A 81 20.14 3.65 -6.05
CA ILE A 81 19.69 2.96 -7.25
C ILE A 81 18.26 3.41 -7.51
N LYS A 82 18.00 3.99 -8.69
CA LYS A 82 16.74 4.64 -9.04
C LYS A 82 16.22 4.11 -10.35
N ARG A 83 14.95 3.71 -10.41
CA ARG A 83 14.27 3.50 -11.69
C ARG A 83 13.94 4.85 -12.33
N THR A 84 14.19 4.99 -13.62
CA THR A 84 13.97 6.24 -14.36
C THR A 84 12.87 6.15 -15.41
N ASN A 85 12.21 5.00 -15.54
CA ASN A 85 11.11 4.79 -16.50
C ASN A 85 9.86 4.16 -15.87
N ASN A 86 8.80 4.08 -16.68
CA ASN A 86 7.46 3.63 -16.29
C ASN A 86 7.16 2.18 -16.72
N THR A 87 8.18 1.39 -17.06
CA THR A 87 7.98 -0.01 -17.45
C THR A 87 7.56 -0.85 -16.24
N THR A 88 7.15 -2.09 -16.46
CA THR A 88 6.79 -3.05 -15.38
C THR A 88 7.92 -4.01 -15.03
N HIS A 89 9.07 -3.90 -15.69
CA HIS A 89 10.19 -4.81 -15.50
C HIS A 89 10.83 -4.64 -14.11
N THR A 90 11.08 -5.75 -13.45
CA THR A 90 11.75 -5.78 -12.13
C THR A 90 13.23 -5.46 -12.29
N VAL A 91 13.73 -4.54 -11.45
CA VAL A 91 15.17 -4.35 -11.22
C VAL A 91 15.53 -5.05 -9.92
N THR A 92 16.37 -6.08 -9.99
CA THR A 92 16.88 -6.78 -8.82
C THR A 92 18.22 -6.18 -8.42
N ILE A 93 18.33 -5.67 -7.20
CA ILE A 93 19.58 -5.20 -6.61
C ILE A 93 20.13 -6.34 -5.76
N GLN A 94 21.29 -6.86 -6.12
CA GLN A 94 21.95 -7.95 -5.38
C GLN A 94 23.34 -7.53 -4.94
N SER A 95 23.87 -8.17 -3.90
CA SER A 95 25.26 -7.97 -3.48
C SER A 95 26.13 -9.14 -3.90
N SER A 96 27.36 -8.83 -4.34
CA SER A 96 28.38 -9.86 -4.61
C SER A 96 28.83 -10.57 -3.32
N SER A 97 28.78 -9.87 -2.18
CA SER A 97 29.04 -10.42 -0.84
C SER A 97 28.60 -9.43 0.24
N GLY A 98 28.09 -9.95 1.36
CA GLY A 98 27.43 -9.17 2.40
C GLY A 98 25.95 -8.97 2.08
N ASN A 99 25.07 -9.26 3.03
CA ASN A 99 23.62 -9.19 2.83
C ASN A 99 23.14 -7.74 2.78
N ILE A 100 22.07 -7.47 2.03
CA ILE A 100 21.29 -6.24 2.02
C ILE A 100 20.14 -6.41 3.02
N ASP A 101 20.25 -5.75 4.18
CA ASP A 101 19.25 -5.81 5.26
C ASP A 101 18.83 -7.25 5.64
N GLY A 102 19.83 -8.12 5.78
CA GLY A 102 19.65 -9.54 6.08
C GLY A 102 19.34 -10.45 4.88
N ALA A 103 19.01 -9.91 3.71
CA ALA A 103 18.72 -10.68 2.48
C ALA A 103 19.87 -10.60 1.44
N ALA A 104 19.96 -11.54 0.50
CA ALA A 104 20.98 -11.48 -0.57
C ALA A 104 20.66 -10.43 -1.66
N SER A 105 19.39 -10.02 -1.76
CA SER A 105 18.91 -9.07 -2.77
C SER A 105 17.63 -8.35 -2.32
N VAL A 106 17.36 -7.22 -2.98
CA VAL A 106 16.13 -6.42 -2.87
C VAL A 106 15.67 -6.03 -4.29
N THR A 107 14.39 -5.69 -4.48
CA THR A 107 13.84 -5.38 -5.81
C THR A 107 13.22 -3.98 -5.89
N LEU A 108 13.18 -3.44 -7.11
CA LEU A 108 12.39 -2.28 -7.51
C LEU A 108 11.35 -2.72 -8.54
N THR A 109 10.07 -2.68 -8.17
CA THR A 109 8.95 -3.20 -8.97
C THR A 109 8.05 -2.11 -9.53
N THR A 110 8.03 -0.92 -8.92
CA THR A 110 7.19 0.21 -9.36
C THR A 110 7.97 1.26 -10.15
N ALA A 111 7.26 1.99 -11.01
CA ALA A 111 7.82 3.12 -11.75
C ALA A 111 8.44 4.14 -10.79
N HIS A 112 9.61 4.66 -11.15
CA HIS A 112 10.33 5.69 -10.38
C HIS A 112 10.70 5.33 -8.94
N GLN A 113 10.65 4.05 -8.56
CA GLN A 113 11.08 3.58 -7.25
C GLN A 113 12.60 3.72 -7.08
N SER A 114 13.06 3.98 -5.86
CA SER A 114 14.48 3.98 -5.46
C SER A 114 14.74 3.04 -4.30
N ARG A 115 16.03 2.66 -4.17
CA ARG A 115 16.65 2.20 -2.93
C ARG A 115 17.93 2.99 -2.69
N GLU A 116 18.14 3.37 -1.44
CA GLU A 116 19.42 3.87 -0.94
C GLU A 116 20.03 2.80 -0.03
N VAL A 117 21.27 2.41 -0.32
CA VAL A 117 22.02 1.42 0.45
C VAL A 117 23.31 2.02 1.00
N PHE A 118 23.71 1.57 2.19
CA PHE A 118 24.95 1.96 2.87
C PHE A 118 25.72 0.73 3.34
N SER A 119 27.00 0.64 3.00
CA SER A 119 27.84 -0.48 3.44
C SER A 119 28.55 -0.15 4.76
N ASP A 120 28.47 -1.05 5.73
CA ASP A 120 29.27 -1.00 6.97
C ASP A 120 30.61 -1.76 6.85
N GLY A 121 30.92 -2.32 5.68
CA GLY A 121 32.09 -3.15 5.44
C GLY A 121 31.90 -4.66 5.66
N ALA A 122 30.75 -5.10 6.17
CA ALA A 122 30.37 -6.51 6.27
C ALA A 122 29.06 -6.78 5.51
N ASN A 123 28.09 -5.88 5.63
CA ASN A 123 26.78 -5.93 5.01
C ASN A 123 26.42 -4.58 4.38
N TRP A 124 25.34 -4.61 3.61
CA TRP A 124 24.65 -3.43 3.09
C TRP A 124 23.38 -3.21 3.90
N TRP A 125 23.10 -1.96 4.24
CA TRP A 125 21.92 -1.55 4.99
C TRP A 125 21.07 -0.66 4.11
N LEU A 126 19.77 -0.96 4.04
CA LEU A 126 18.82 -0.06 3.40
C LEU A 126 18.64 1.18 4.27
N LEU A 127 18.86 2.35 3.68
CA LEU A 127 18.63 3.64 4.33
C LEU A 127 17.22 4.18 4.03
N ASP A 128 16.59 3.71 2.95
CA ASP A 128 15.14 3.80 2.84
C ASP A 128 14.52 2.51 3.37
N THR A 129 13.71 2.63 4.41
CA THR A 129 12.64 1.67 4.64
C THR A 129 11.55 2.04 3.65
N GLY A 130 11.78 1.73 2.37
CA GLY A 130 10.88 2.13 1.30
C GLY A 130 9.47 1.80 1.74
N ALA A 131 8.62 2.82 1.84
CA ALA A 131 7.31 2.72 2.48
C ALA A 131 6.56 1.54 1.84
N THR A 132 6.69 0.37 2.45
CA THR A 132 5.70 -0.68 2.32
C THR A 132 4.48 0.01 2.91
N ALA A 133 3.41 0.11 2.11
CA ALA A 133 2.16 0.69 2.57
C ALA A 133 1.90 0.16 3.99
N PRO A 134 1.49 1.02 4.96
CA PRO A 134 1.37 0.62 6.35
C PRO A 134 0.68 -0.73 6.41
N THR A 135 1.44 -1.76 6.77
CA THR A 135 0.94 -3.13 6.81
C THR A 135 0.09 -3.22 8.06
N ASP A 136 -1.16 -3.63 7.93
CA ASP A 136 -2.03 -3.85 9.06
C ASP A 136 -1.52 -5.08 9.82
N PRO A 137 -0.96 -4.93 11.05
CA PRO A 137 -0.41 -6.05 11.81
C PRO A 137 -1.47 -7.11 12.14
N TYR A 138 -2.74 -6.74 12.08
CA TYR A 138 -3.88 -7.58 12.38
C TYR A 138 -4.59 -8.10 11.12
N PHE A 139 -4.02 -7.91 9.92
CA PHE A 139 -4.63 -8.39 8.67
C PHE A 139 -4.93 -9.89 8.68
N ALA A 140 -4.07 -10.69 9.33
CA ALA A 140 -4.28 -12.13 9.48
C ALA A 140 -5.51 -12.51 10.33
N ASN A 141 -6.01 -11.58 11.15
CA ASN A 141 -7.23 -11.78 11.95
C ASN A 141 -8.51 -11.47 11.14
N VAL A 142 -8.39 -10.86 9.96
CA VAL A 142 -9.54 -10.54 9.12
C VAL A 142 -10.08 -11.84 8.51
N GLN A 143 -11.28 -12.24 8.95
CA GLN A 143 -11.92 -13.48 8.51
C GLN A 143 -12.69 -13.35 7.19
N LEU A 144 -13.02 -12.12 6.78
CA LEU A 144 -13.72 -11.80 5.55
C LEU A 144 -13.43 -10.33 5.18
N LEU A 145 -12.97 -10.09 3.95
CA LEU A 145 -12.70 -8.75 3.43
C LEU A 145 -13.24 -8.62 2.02
N LEU A 146 -14.36 -7.92 1.89
CA LEU A 146 -15.03 -7.69 0.60
C LEU A 146 -14.81 -6.26 0.14
N HIS A 147 -13.85 -6.06 -0.77
CA HIS A 147 -13.63 -4.74 -1.40
C HIS A 147 -14.72 -4.37 -2.38
N PHE A 148 -15.39 -5.37 -2.99
CA PHE A 148 -16.36 -5.20 -4.07
C PHE A 148 -15.80 -4.48 -5.31
N ASP A 149 -14.50 -4.62 -5.56
CA ASP A 149 -13.85 -4.11 -6.75
C ASP A 149 -14.17 -4.93 -8.01
N GLY A 150 -14.29 -4.25 -9.15
CA GLY A 150 -14.56 -4.87 -10.44
C GLY A 150 -15.38 -4.01 -11.40
N THR A 151 -15.94 -4.66 -12.42
CA THR A 151 -16.74 -3.99 -13.46
C THR A 151 -18.20 -3.87 -13.04
N ASN A 152 -18.86 -2.78 -13.44
CA ASN A 152 -20.30 -2.58 -13.24
C ASN A 152 -21.11 -3.77 -13.80
N GLY A 153 -22.02 -4.31 -13.01
CA GLY A 153 -22.86 -5.47 -13.34
C GLY A 153 -22.22 -6.84 -13.06
N SER A 154 -20.97 -6.90 -12.58
CA SER A 154 -20.35 -8.17 -12.18
C SER A 154 -21.14 -8.87 -11.08
N THR A 155 -21.25 -10.20 -11.17
CA THR A 155 -21.83 -11.08 -10.13
C THR A 155 -20.76 -11.85 -9.35
N SER A 156 -19.48 -11.56 -9.61
CA SER A 156 -18.36 -12.16 -8.91
C SER A 156 -17.95 -11.28 -7.74
N PHE A 157 -17.89 -11.89 -6.56
CA PHE A 157 -17.51 -11.26 -5.30
C PHE A 157 -16.28 -11.98 -4.75
N ILE A 158 -15.24 -11.24 -4.37
CA ILE A 158 -13.95 -11.80 -3.97
C ILE A 158 -13.67 -11.45 -2.51
N ASP A 159 -13.39 -12.46 -1.70
CA ASP A 159 -12.79 -12.30 -0.39
C ASP A 159 -11.28 -12.07 -0.53
N SER A 160 -10.84 -10.87 -0.16
CA SER A 160 -9.45 -10.44 -0.22
C SER A 160 -8.71 -10.67 1.11
N SER A 161 -9.36 -11.31 2.09
CA SER A 161 -8.72 -11.71 3.34
C SER A 161 -7.77 -12.88 3.13
N SER A 162 -6.92 -13.17 4.11
CA SER A 162 -6.09 -14.38 4.10
C SER A 162 -6.89 -15.68 4.17
N ALA A 163 -8.17 -15.63 4.57
CA ALA A 163 -9.05 -16.80 4.58
C ALA A 163 -9.52 -17.20 3.17
N ALA A 164 -9.49 -16.27 2.21
CA ALA A 164 -9.83 -16.48 0.80
C ALA A 164 -11.11 -17.31 0.59
N ARG A 165 -12.17 -16.96 1.33
CA ARG A 165 -13.42 -17.71 1.34
C ARG A 165 -14.13 -17.63 -0.01
N THR A 166 -14.82 -18.70 -0.37
CA THR A 166 -15.68 -18.69 -1.56
C THR A 166 -16.94 -17.90 -1.28
N VAL A 167 -17.11 -16.78 -1.97
CA VAL A 167 -18.31 -15.94 -1.89
C VAL A 167 -19.22 -16.25 -3.07
N SER A 168 -20.48 -16.58 -2.79
CA SER A 168 -21.47 -16.90 -3.81
C SER A 168 -22.77 -16.14 -3.59
N VAL A 169 -23.55 -16.00 -4.66
CA VAL A 169 -24.92 -15.46 -4.58
C VAL A 169 -25.78 -16.47 -3.83
N TYR A 170 -26.37 -16.03 -2.72
CA TYR A 170 -27.29 -16.85 -1.93
C TYR A 170 -28.72 -16.72 -2.44
N SER A 171 -29.16 -15.48 -2.68
CA SER A 171 -30.51 -15.17 -3.16
C SER A 171 -30.57 -13.83 -3.89
N GLY A 172 -31.61 -13.64 -4.71
CA GLY A 172 -31.79 -12.43 -5.52
C GLY A 172 -30.70 -12.23 -6.57
N SER A 173 -30.50 -10.97 -6.96
CA SER A 173 -29.54 -10.59 -8.03
C SER A 173 -28.58 -9.49 -7.57
N PRO A 174 -27.74 -9.73 -6.56
CA PRO A 174 -26.70 -8.79 -6.17
C PRO A 174 -25.68 -8.63 -7.30
N VAL A 175 -25.20 -7.40 -7.51
CA VAL A 175 -24.21 -7.06 -8.54
C VAL A 175 -23.23 -6.00 -8.03
N LEU A 176 -22.06 -5.91 -8.64
CA LEU A 176 -21.19 -4.75 -8.46
C LEU A 176 -21.78 -3.54 -9.20
N THR A 177 -21.68 -2.37 -8.60
CA THR A 177 -21.99 -1.10 -9.26
C THR A 177 -20.78 -0.19 -9.25
N THR A 178 -20.63 0.67 -10.26
CA THR A 178 -19.63 1.75 -10.28
C THR A 178 -20.21 3.11 -9.87
N SER A 179 -21.48 3.15 -9.50
CA SER A 179 -22.18 4.39 -9.14
C SER A 179 -22.22 4.59 -7.62
N ASN A 180 -21.92 5.81 -7.17
CA ASN A 180 -22.02 6.24 -5.77
C ASN A 180 -21.15 5.41 -4.79
N LEU A 181 -19.89 5.24 -5.15
CA LEU A 181 -18.89 4.50 -4.38
C LEU A 181 -18.26 5.38 -3.31
N LYS A 182 -17.74 4.73 -2.26
CA LYS A 182 -16.86 5.40 -1.28
C LYS A 182 -15.38 5.17 -1.58
N PHE A 183 -15.02 3.94 -1.94
CA PHE A 183 -13.64 3.51 -2.22
C PHE A 183 -13.63 2.56 -3.42
N GLY A 184 -12.44 2.32 -3.96
CA GLY A 184 -12.24 1.33 -5.00
C GLY A 184 -12.84 1.69 -6.36
N SER A 185 -12.89 0.68 -7.21
CA SER A 185 -13.40 0.70 -8.59
C SER A 185 -14.89 0.41 -8.69
N ALA A 186 -15.47 -0.30 -7.71
CA ALA A 186 -16.89 -0.65 -7.63
C ALA A 186 -17.33 -0.87 -6.17
N GLY A 187 -18.62 -1.14 -5.97
CA GLY A 187 -19.24 -1.43 -4.67
C GLY A 187 -20.35 -2.45 -4.81
N GLY A 188 -20.66 -3.18 -3.73
CA GLY A 188 -21.72 -4.20 -3.73
C GLY A 188 -23.10 -3.57 -3.72
N SER A 189 -23.90 -3.84 -4.76
CA SER A 189 -25.31 -3.45 -4.87
C SER A 189 -26.21 -4.64 -4.59
N PHE A 190 -27.11 -4.49 -3.63
CA PHE A 190 -28.05 -5.52 -3.17
C PHE A 190 -29.48 -5.02 -3.38
N PRO A 191 -30.02 -5.10 -4.61
CA PRO A 191 -31.32 -4.53 -4.93
C PRO A 191 -32.49 -5.39 -4.41
N GLY A 192 -33.59 -4.74 -4.07
CA GLY A 192 -34.82 -5.40 -3.63
C GLY A 192 -34.75 -5.97 -2.21
N SER A 193 -35.72 -6.82 -1.85
CA SER A 193 -35.88 -7.34 -0.48
C SER A 193 -35.18 -8.67 -0.20
N SER A 194 -34.52 -9.28 -1.20
CA SER A 194 -33.98 -10.63 -1.09
C SER A 194 -32.56 -10.82 -1.63
N ALA A 195 -31.89 -9.77 -2.13
CA ALA A 195 -30.54 -9.88 -2.64
C ALA A 195 -29.54 -10.14 -1.49
N ALA A 196 -28.83 -11.26 -1.55
CA ALA A 196 -27.85 -11.65 -0.55
C ALA A 196 -26.72 -12.49 -1.16
N ILE A 197 -25.53 -12.35 -0.58
CA ILE A 197 -24.37 -13.21 -0.82
C ILE A 197 -24.05 -14.01 0.44
N THR A 198 -23.37 -15.14 0.29
CA THR A 198 -22.87 -15.96 1.39
C THR A 198 -21.37 -16.21 1.24
N ALA A 199 -20.65 -16.25 2.37
CA ALA A 199 -19.21 -16.52 2.43
C ALA A 199 -18.90 -17.88 3.08
N GLY A 200 -19.90 -18.79 3.11
CA GLY A 200 -19.77 -20.13 3.69
C GLY A 200 -19.93 -20.17 5.22
N THR A 201 -19.40 -21.23 5.83
CA THR A 201 -19.49 -21.50 7.28
C THR A 201 -18.15 -21.20 7.99
N GLY A 202 -18.11 -21.28 9.32
CA GLY A 202 -16.87 -21.11 10.09
C GLY A 202 -16.56 -19.66 10.48
N PHE A 203 -17.62 -18.87 10.70
CA PHE A 203 -17.53 -17.65 11.49
C PHE A 203 -17.94 -18.01 12.92
N ASP A 204 -16.96 -18.20 13.80
CA ASP A 204 -17.20 -18.45 15.21
C ASP A 204 -16.94 -17.17 16.01
N PHE A 205 -18.00 -16.47 16.39
CA PHE A 205 -17.94 -15.23 17.16
C PHE A 205 -18.00 -15.53 18.66
N THR A 206 -17.19 -16.49 19.12
CA THR A 206 -17.12 -16.92 20.53
C THR A 206 -16.30 -15.98 21.42
N GLY A 207 -15.73 -14.91 20.86
CA GLY A 207 -15.01 -13.84 21.58
C GLY A 207 -15.16 -12.50 20.88
N ASP A 208 -14.40 -11.50 21.35
CA ASP A 208 -14.46 -10.14 20.80
C ASP A 208 -14.20 -10.14 19.29
N PHE A 209 -15.07 -9.45 18.57
CA PHE A 209 -14.95 -9.29 17.13
C PHE A 209 -15.12 -7.83 16.73
N THR A 210 -14.73 -7.52 15.50
CA THR A 210 -14.98 -6.22 14.88
C THR A 210 -15.57 -6.44 13.51
N ILE A 211 -16.62 -5.69 13.21
CA ILE A 211 -17.13 -5.52 11.86
C ILE A 211 -16.90 -4.05 11.49
N ASP A 212 -16.18 -3.83 10.38
CA ASP A 212 -15.94 -2.52 9.80
C ASP A 212 -16.51 -2.50 8.38
N CYS A 213 -17.42 -1.58 8.10
CA CYS A 213 -18.00 -1.44 6.77
C CYS A 213 -18.46 -0.02 6.49
N TRP A 214 -18.51 0.29 5.19
CA TRP A 214 -19.17 1.47 4.65
C TRP A 214 -20.42 1.05 3.91
N LEU A 215 -21.53 1.67 4.27
CA LEU A 215 -22.84 1.34 3.73
C LEU A 215 -23.51 2.60 3.19
N ARG A 216 -24.25 2.44 2.09
CA ARG A 216 -25.12 3.46 1.52
C ARG A 216 -26.50 2.87 1.30
N TYR A 217 -27.52 3.59 1.77
CA TYR A 217 -28.90 3.18 1.61
C TYR A 217 -29.54 3.90 0.41
N SER A 218 -30.29 3.16 -0.41
CA SER A 218 -31.33 3.77 -1.25
C SER A 218 -32.54 4.13 -0.38
N ASN A 219 -33.34 5.07 -0.86
CA ASN A 219 -34.58 5.55 -0.26
C ASN A 219 -35.69 4.48 -0.33
N GLU A 220 -35.47 3.33 0.31
CA GLU A 220 -36.47 2.26 0.45
C GLU A 220 -37.39 2.51 1.66
N THR A 221 -38.67 2.18 1.50
CA THR A 221 -39.76 2.37 2.49
C THR A 221 -39.83 1.30 3.58
N THR A 222 -38.92 0.32 3.59
CA THR A 222 -38.98 -0.84 4.50
C THR A 222 -38.36 -0.54 5.87
N VAL A 223 -39.04 -0.97 6.94
CA VAL A 223 -38.61 -0.83 8.35
C VAL A 223 -37.66 -1.98 8.70
N GLY A 224 -36.36 -1.68 8.79
CA GLY A 224 -35.32 -2.64 9.19
C GLY A 224 -34.70 -3.40 8.01
N GLN A 225 -33.38 -3.31 7.85
CA GLN A 225 -32.62 -4.07 6.85
C GLN A 225 -31.51 -4.88 7.53
N VAL A 226 -31.51 -6.19 7.29
CA VAL A 226 -30.42 -7.08 7.71
C VAL A 226 -29.22 -6.81 6.82
N LEU A 227 -28.10 -6.44 7.43
CA LEU A 227 -26.82 -6.21 6.76
C LEU A 227 -25.99 -7.48 6.70
N TRP A 228 -26.12 -8.32 7.73
CA TRP A 228 -25.44 -9.60 7.82
C TRP A 228 -26.22 -10.52 8.76
N SER A 229 -26.17 -11.83 8.48
CA SER A 229 -26.76 -12.84 9.36
C SER A 229 -25.91 -14.11 9.39
N MET A 230 -25.87 -14.76 10.54
CA MET A 230 -25.42 -16.14 10.70
C MET A 230 -26.55 -16.99 11.29
N SER A 231 -26.80 -18.15 10.70
CA SER A 231 -27.74 -19.14 11.23
C SER A 231 -26.99 -20.40 11.65
N GLY A 232 -27.30 -20.90 12.85
CA GLY A 232 -26.79 -22.16 13.40
C GLY A 232 -27.92 -22.91 14.10
N GLY A 233 -28.39 -24.01 13.51
CA GLY A 233 -29.53 -24.76 14.05
C GLY A 233 -30.81 -23.92 14.10
N THR A 234 -31.37 -23.71 15.29
CA THR A 234 -32.61 -22.94 15.53
C THR A 234 -32.38 -21.46 15.88
N SER A 235 -31.13 -20.98 15.87
CA SER A 235 -30.77 -19.62 16.25
C SER A 235 -30.19 -18.86 15.06
N THR A 236 -30.60 -17.60 14.89
CA THR A 236 -30.02 -16.71 13.88
C THR A 236 -29.65 -15.38 14.52
N THR A 237 -28.39 -14.99 14.37
CA THR A 237 -27.89 -13.68 14.78
C THR A 237 -27.85 -12.76 13.57
N TYR A 238 -28.35 -11.54 13.73
CA TYR A 238 -28.43 -10.52 12.70
C TYR A 238 -27.71 -9.24 13.14
N PHE A 239 -26.89 -8.70 12.24
CA PHE A 239 -26.54 -7.28 12.25
C PHE A 239 -27.52 -6.55 11.35
N TYR A 240 -28.21 -5.54 11.88
CA TYR A 240 -29.28 -4.85 11.16
C TYR A 240 -29.19 -3.35 11.34
N CYS A 241 -29.72 -2.64 10.36
CA CYS A 241 -29.98 -1.21 10.40
C CYS A 241 -31.47 -0.97 10.63
N VAL A 242 -31.81 -0.06 11.56
CA VAL A 242 -33.17 0.36 11.86
C VAL A 242 -33.45 1.73 11.25
N LYS A 243 -34.57 1.83 10.54
CA LYS A 243 -35.22 3.10 10.18
C LYS A 243 -36.39 3.35 11.13
N THR A 244 -36.62 4.60 11.53
CA THR A 244 -37.91 4.97 12.13
C THR A 244 -38.94 5.21 11.02
N ASN A 245 -40.23 5.06 11.35
CA ASN A 245 -41.37 5.13 10.42
C ASN A 245 -41.53 6.47 9.65
N ASN A 246 -40.68 7.47 9.92
CA ASN A 246 -40.68 8.79 9.27
C ASN A 246 -39.53 8.99 8.27
N GLY A 247 -38.99 7.91 7.69
CA GLY A 247 -37.97 7.99 6.63
C GLY A 247 -36.59 8.49 7.09
N THR A 248 -36.38 8.59 8.41
CA THR A 248 -35.08 8.95 9.00
C THR A 248 -34.43 7.67 9.57
N ASN A 249 -33.17 7.44 9.22
CA ASN A 249 -32.40 6.29 9.68
C ASN A 249 -32.05 6.49 11.18
N SER A 250 -32.21 5.46 12.02
CA SER A 250 -32.25 5.64 13.50
C SER A 250 -31.27 4.82 14.32
N GLY A 251 -30.60 3.81 13.77
CA GLY A 251 -29.42 3.19 14.39
C GLY A 251 -28.98 1.87 13.75
N ILE A 252 -27.82 1.35 14.18
CA ILE A 252 -27.37 -0.02 13.89
C ILE A 252 -27.50 -0.84 15.18
N GLY A 253 -27.92 -2.10 15.06
CA GLY A 253 -28.09 -3.01 16.19
C GLY A 253 -27.65 -4.43 15.88
N VAL A 254 -27.47 -5.21 16.95
CA VAL A 254 -27.24 -6.66 16.92
C VAL A 254 -28.39 -7.33 17.64
N ALA A 255 -28.98 -8.36 17.02
CA ALA A 255 -30.07 -9.13 17.61
C ALA A 255 -29.89 -10.63 17.33
N CYS A 256 -30.29 -11.48 18.28
CA CYS A 256 -30.37 -12.93 18.12
C CYS A 256 -31.84 -13.35 18.23
N MET A 257 -32.38 -14.02 17.21
CA MET A 257 -33.75 -14.55 17.29
C MET A 257 -33.77 -15.80 18.16
N ASN A 258 -34.37 -15.68 19.36
CA ASN A 258 -34.67 -16.68 20.42
C ASN A 258 -34.06 -16.37 21.81
N THR A 259 -33.37 -15.23 21.98
CA THR A 259 -33.05 -14.63 23.29
C THR A 259 -33.30 -13.12 23.28
N THR A 260 -33.81 -12.56 24.38
CA THR A 260 -34.36 -11.19 24.48
C THR A 260 -33.30 -10.08 24.55
N THR A 261 -32.06 -10.33 24.13
CA THR A 261 -30.96 -9.37 24.28
C THR A 261 -30.77 -8.58 22.99
N VAL A 262 -31.47 -7.44 22.90
CA VAL A 262 -31.23 -6.43 21.86
C VAL A 262 -30.32 -5.36 22.45
N ASN A 263 -29.04 -5.34 22.07
CA ASN A 263 -28.16 -4.22 22.43
C ASN A 263 -28.23 -3.18 21.30
N THR A 264 -29.11 -2.20 21.44
CA THR A 264 -29.28 -1.13 20.43
C THR A 264 -28.39 0.06 20.81
N LEU A 265 -27.41 0.39 19.98
CA LEU A 265 -26.69 1.66 20.06
C LEU A 265 -27.36 2.66 19.09
N THR A 266 -28.11 3.61 19.64
CA THR A 266 -28.83 4.63 18.84
C THR A 266 -27.90 5.80 18.53
N TYR A 267 -27.55 5.99 17.26
CA TYR A 267 -26.89 7.21 16.76
C TYR A 267 -27.64 7.76 15.55
N PRO A 268 -27.78 9.09 15.41
CA PRO A 268 -28.51 9.71 14.31
C PRO A 268 -27.79 9.46 12.99
N MET A 269 -28.47 8.79 12.05
CA MET A 269 -27.97 8.59 10.69
C MET A 269 -28.49 9.72 9.80
N THR A 270 -27.64 10.70 9.51
CA THR A 270 -27.95 11.72 8.50
C THR A 270 -27.82 11.13 7.10
N ALA A 271 -28.79 11.38 6.21
CA ALA A 271 -28.65 11.04 4.80
C ALA A 271 -27.47 11.84 4.20
N GLY A 272 -26.36 11.16 3.87
CA GLY A 272 -25.12 11.77 3.42
C GLY A 272 -24.08 10.73 2.98
N PRO A 273 -22.94 11.15 2.38
CA PRO A 273 -22.01 10.25 1.69
C PRO A 273 -21.19 9.39 2.67
N GLY A 274 -21.76 8.22 3.00
CA GLY A 274 -21.09 7.13 3.68
C GLY A 274 -20.83 7.36 5.18
N ILE A 275 -20.96 6.31 5.98
CA ILE A 275 -20.61 6.32 7.40
C ILE A 275 -19.80 5.05 7.67
N THR A 276 -18.68 5.16 8.41
CA THR A 276 -17.92 4.02 8.95
C THR A 276 -18.56 3.56 10.25
N TYR A 277 -18.70 2.25 10.43
CA TYR A 277 -19.20 1.67 11.69
C TYR A 277 -18.18 0.69 12.26
N ARG A 278 -17.89 0.80 13.55
CA ARG A 278 -17.05 -0.15 14.32
C ARG A 278 -17.75 -0.49 15.62
N LEU A 279 -17.86 -1.79 15.93
CA LEU A 279 -18.47 -2.32 17.15
C LEU A 279 -17.51 -3.36 17.76
N SER A 280 -17.33 -3.32 19.08
CA SER A 280 -16.59 -4.31 19.88
C SER A 280 -17.41 -4.69 21.13
N GLU A 281 -17.31 -5.93 21.58
CA GLU A 281 -18.17 -6.48 22.66
C GLU A 281 -17.65 -6.18 24.08
N ALA A 282 -16.37 -5.88 24.25
CA ALA A 282 -15.79 -5.52 25.55
C ALA A 282 -16.00 -4.03 25.94
N GLY A 283 -17.14 -3.75 26.57
CA GLY A 283 -17.47 -2.78 27.65
C GLY A 283 -16.64 -1.53 28.01
N LEU A 284 -15.61 -1.09 27.29
CA LEU A 284 -14.86 0.14 27.60
C LEU A 284 -14.39 0.86 26.32
N LEU A 285 -15.12 1.93 25.98
CA LEU A 285 -14.75 3.09 25.14
C LEU A 285 -14.34 2.90 23.66
N GLY A 286 -15.00 3.71 22.83
CA GLY A 286 -14.30 4.39 21.72
C GLY A 286 -14.74 4.03 20.32
N MET A 287 -16.02 4.28 19.97
CA MET A 287 -16.29 4.54 18.56
C MET A 287 -15.57 5.83 18.15
N SER A 288 -14.51 5.73 17.35
CA SER A 288 -13.91 6.92 16.74
C SER A 288 -14.73 7.27 15.49
N LEU A 289 -15.54 8.32 15.58
CA LEU A 289 -16.02 9.01 14.39
C LEU A 289 -14.81 9.74 13.79
N SER A 290 -14.15 9.14 12.80
CA SER A 290 -13.22 9.87 11.95
C SER A 290 -14.01 10.49 10.80
N THR A 291 -14.64 11.64 11.04
CA THR A 291 -15.06 12.52 9.95
C THR A 291 -13.78 13.10 9.34
N VAL A 292 -13.20 12.41 8.35
CA VAL A 292 -12.20 13.06 7.50
C VAL A 292 -13.01 13.82 6.45
N CYS A 293 -12.96 15.16 6.52
CA CYS A 293 -13.42 16.06 5.47
C CYS A 293 -12.75 15.75 4.13
#